data_AF-A0A7C6LLU8-F1
#
_entry.id   AF-A0A7C6LLU8-F1
#
_cell.length_a   1.000
_cell.length_b   1.000
_cell.length_c   1.000
_cell.angle_alpha   90.00
_cell.angle_beta   90.00
_cell.angle_gamma   90.00
#
_symmetry.space_group_name_H-M   'P 1'
#
loop_
_entity.id
_entity.type
_entity.pdbx_description
1 polymer ?
#
loop_
_entity_poly.entity_id
_entity_poly.type
_entity_poly.pdbx_seq_one_letter_code
_entity_poly.pdbx_strand_id
1 'polypeptide(L)'
;MYLLINDKFNYLITSLKAIQKQVKMLPLELVSDDLQSFIQEVERVLVCSPRMMQDFQELKKLTQWALEWEKNLISFESSDSHVIASNIVNTDIVAAGDVKITGGGCYNSRIQAGNKVTVNGVFRGGEIQAKGDVHIGELGSKGGGTTKVLTGLEATVTIDLAHENAVVLLGGYGYCFLRKERNVRLKLDETGNLKYYGTPA
;
A
#
# COMPACT_ATOMS: atom_id res chain seq x y z
N MET A 1 24.48 -34.21 -16.17
CA MET A 1 23.95 -32.84 -16.01
C MET A 1 22.52 -32.81 -15.45
N TYR A 2 21.62 -33.74 -15.83
CA TYR A 2 20.29 -33.92 -15.19
C TYR A 2 20.37 -34.09 -13.66
N LEU A 3 21.39 -34.80 -13.15
CA LEU A 3 21.64 -34.92 -11.71
C LEU A 3 22.02 -33.61 -11.03
N LEU A 4 22.69 -32.68 -11.71
CA LEU A 4 23.24 -31.47 -11.08
C LEU A 4 22.13 -30.47 -10.73
N ILE A 5 21.14 -30.33 -11.60
CA ILE A 5 19.97 -29.49 -11.35
C ILE A 5 19.08 -30.11 -10.27
N ASN A 6 18.91 -31.44 -10.30
CA ASN A 6 18.00 -32.13 -9.38
C ASN A 6 18.56 -32.32 -7.96
N ASP A 7 19.89 -32.46 -7.80
CA ASP A 7 20.53 -32.54 -6.46
C ASP A 7 20.96 -31.17 -5.93
N LYS A 8 21.63 -30.34 -6.74
CA LYS A 8 22.24 -29.07 -6.25
C LYS A 8 21.39 -27.83 -6.48
N PHE A 9 20.52 -27.82 -7.49
CA PHE A 9 19.71 -26.65 -7.85
C PHE A 9 18.20 -26.90 -7.76
N ASN A 10 17.79 -27.90 -6.98
CA ASN A 10 16.37 -28.22 -6.72
C ASN A 10 15.59 -27.02 -6.16
N TYR A 11 16.30 -26.11 -5.48
CA TYR A 11 15.72 -24.85 -5.00
C TYR A 11 15.18 -23.99 -6.15
N LEU A 12 15.79 -23.98 -7.34
CA LEU A 12 15.29 -23.20 -8.48
C LEU A 12 13.96 -23.75 -9.00
N ILE A 13 13.85 -25.08 -9.09
CA ILE A 13 12.60 -25.75 -9.50
C ILE A 13 11.51 -25.52 -8.45
N THR A 14 11.87 -25.56 -7.17
CA THR A 14 10.94 -25.31 -6.06
C THR A 14 10.47 -23.87 -6.03
N SER A 15 11.38 -22.90 -6.21
CA SER A 15 11.06 -21.47 -6.31
C SER A 15 10.21 -21.16 -7.54
N LEU A 16 10.49 -21.76 -8.69
CA LEU A 16 9.66 -21.59 -9.90
C LEU A 16 8.23 -22.07 -9.65
N LYS A 17 8.06 -23.26 -9.06
CA LYS A 17 6.73 -23.77 -8.70
C LYS A 17 6.01 -22.87 -7.70
N ALA A 18 6.74 -22.28 -6.75
CA ALA A 18 6.17 -21.33 -5.79
C ALA A 18 5.70 -20.03 -6.48
N ILE A 19 6.51 -19.47 -7.38
CA ILE A 19 6.17 -18.29 -8.18
C ILE A 19 4.95 -18.59 -9.07
N GLN A 20 4.94 -19.71 -9.78
CA GLN A 20 3.81 -20.13 -10.60
C GLN A 20 2.51 -20.27 -9.77
N LYS A 21 2.61 -20.81 -8.54
CA LYS A 21 1.46 -20.91 -7.65
C LYS A 21 0.95 -19.53 -7.22
N GLN A 22 1.85 -18.59 -6.92
CA GLN A 22 1.47 -17.21 -6.57
C GLN A 22 0.86 -16.47 -7.75
N VAL A 23 1.40 -16.65 -8.95
CA VAL A 23 0.88 -16.01 -10.18
C VAL A 23 -0.51 -16.55 -10.56
N LYS A 24 -0.78 -17.84 -10.33
CA LYS A 24 -2.12 -18.42 -10.52
C LYS A 24 -3.15 -17.96 -9.49
N MET A 25 -2.73 -17.41 -8.35
CA MET A 25 -3.62 -16.86 -7.32
C MET A 25 -3.91 -15.37 -7.52
N LEU A 26 -3.20 -14.70 -8.44
CA LEU A 26 -3.47 -13.30 -8.79
C LEU A 26 -4.65 -13.23 -9.77
N PRO A 27 -5.51 -12.20 -9.67
CA PRO A 27 -6.56 -11.95 -10.66
C PRO A 27 -5.93 -11.80 -12.06
N LEU A 28 -6.49 -12.48 -13.06
CA LEU A 28 -6.01 -12.49 -14.46
C LEU A 28 -5.83 -11.08 -15.06
N GLU A 29 -6.54 -10.08 -14.53
CA GLU A 29 -6.48 -8.67 -14.94
C GLU A 29 -5.16 -7.96 -14.55
N LEU A 30 -4.37 -8.54 -13.64
CA LEU A 30 -3.10 -8.00 -13.13
C LEU A 30 -1.87 -8.73 -13.70
N VAL A 31 -2.06 -9.81 -14.45
CA VAL A 31 -0.96 -10.60 -15.01
C VAL A 31 -0.69 -10.11 -16.43
N SER A 32 0.32 -9.25 -16.59
CA SER A 32 0.74 -8.78 -17.91
C SER A 32 1.14 -9.95 -18.82
N ASP A 33 0.88 -9.84 -20.12
CA ASP A 33 1.25 -10.84 -21.13
C ASP A 33 2.75 -11.18 -21.11
N ASP A 34 3.58 -10.19 -20.74
CA ASP A 34 5.02 -10.36 -20.54
C ASP A 34 5.35 -11.35 -19.41
N LEU A 35 4.53 -11.40 -18.35
CA LEU A 35 4.75 -12.29 -17.19
C LEU A 35 4.50 -13.74 -17.55
N GLN A 36 3.43 -13.98 -18.30
CA GLN A 36 3.13 -15.31 -18.80
C GLN A 36 4.22 -15.79 -19.76
N SER A 37 4.70 -14.90 -20.64
CA SER A 37 5.78 -15.19 -21.59
C SER A 37 7.09 -15.52 -20.87
N PHE A 38 7.44 -14.78 -19.82
CA PHE A 38 8.62 -15.05 -18.99
C PHE A 38 8.52 -16.41 -18.27
N ILE A 39 7.38 -16.72 -17.64
CA ILE A 39 7.18 -18.00 -16.95
C ILE A 39 7.30 -19.18 -17.91
N GLN A 40 6.69 -19.08 -19.10
CA GLN A 40 6.77 -20.12 -20.12
C GLN A 40 8.20 -20.37 -20.58
N GLU A 41 8.99 -19.30 -20.75
CA GLU A 41 10.39 -19.42 -21.17
C GLU A 41 11.28 -20.04 -20.08
N VAL A 42 11.08 -19.64 -18.82
CA VAL A 42 11.77 -20.23 -17.67
C VAL A 42 11.42 -21.71 -17.52
N GLU A 43 10.16 -22.09 -17.73
CA GLU A 43 9.72 -23.49 -17.72
C GLU A 43 10.37 -24.27 -18.87
N ARG A 44 10.41 -23.72 -20.09
CA ARG A 44 11.06 -24.36 -21.24
C ARG A 44 12.54 -24.65 -20.99
N VAL A 45 13.27 -23.68 -20.46
CA VAL A 45 14.73 -23.79 -20.24
C VAL A 45 15.05 -24.73 -19.07
N LEU A 46 14.25 -24.72 -18.00
CA LEU A 46 14.51 -25.52 -16.81
C LEU A 46 13.92 -26.95 -16.88
N VAL A 47 12.80 -27.16 -17.58
CA VAL A 47 12.08 -28.45 -17.60
C VAL A 47 12.33 -29.23 -18.90
N CYS A 48 12.38 -28.56 -20.06
CA CYS A 48 12.31 -29.25 -21.36
C CYS A 48 13.65 -29.50 -22.08
N SER A 49 14.80 -28.98 -21.60
CA SER A 49 16.09 -29.32 -22.23
C SER A 49 17.32 -29.25 -21.32
N PRO A 50 17.59 -30.31 -20.55
CA PRO A 50 18.89 -30.51 -19.90
C PRO A 50 19.99 -31.00 -20.86
N ARG A 51 19.67 -31.19 -22.16
CA ARG A 51 20.60 -31.73 -23.18
C ARG A 51 21.26 -30.68 -24.08
N MET A 52 20.93 -29.40 -23.96
CA MET A 52 21.60 -28.30 -24.69
C MET A 52 22.06 -27.14 -23.80
N MET A 53 22.46 -27.41 -22.55
CA MET A 53 23.34 -26.49 -21.82
C MET A 53 24.75 -26.52 -22.41
N GLN A 54 24.89 -26.14 -23.68
CA GLN A 54 26.19 -25.79 -24.25
C GLN A 54 26.43 -24.29 -24.24
N ASP A 55 25.42 -23.47 -23.94
CA ASP A 55 25.62 -22.03 -23.91
C ASP A 55 25.06 -21.39 -22.64
N PHE A 56 25.98 -21.06 -21.74
CA PHE A 56 25.75 -20.24 -20.54
C PHE A 56 25.13 -18.87 -20.86
N GLN A 57 25.07 -18.51 -22.16
CA GLN A 57 24.35 -17.38 -22.74
C GLN A 57 22.85 -17.39 -22.41
N GLU A 58 22.15 -18.53 -22.46
CA GLU A 58 20.70 -18.57 -22.23
C GLU A 58 20.33 -18.31 -20.77
N LEU A 59 21.10 -18.90 -19.84
CA LEU A 59 20.97 -18.60 -18.41
C LEU A 59 21.30 -17.14 -18.11
N LYS A 60 22.32 -16.58 -18.77
CA LYS A 60 22.66 -15.16 -18.63
C LYS A 60 21.54 -14.25 -19.14
N LYS A 61 20.90 -14.60 -20.27
CA LYS A 61 19.71 -13.88 -20.78
C LYS A 61 18.56 -13.94 -19.79
N LEU A 62 18.23 -15.11 -19.25
CA LEU A 62 17.18 -15.24 -18.24
C LEU A 62 17.50 -14.45 -16.96
N THR A 63 18.77 -14.44 -16.54
CA THR A 63 19.20 -13.66 -15.37
C THR A 63 19.11 -12.16 -15.64
N GLN A 64 19.50 -11.72 -16.84
CA GLN A 64 19.35 -10.32 -17.25
C GLN A 64 17.89 -9.92 -17.36
N TRP A 65 17.04 -10.79 -17.90
CA TRP A 65 15.61 -10.53 -18.03
C TRP A 65 14.93 -10.49 -16.67
N ALA A 66 15.32 -11.38 -15.74
CA ALA A 66 14.88 -11.34 -14.34
C ALA A 66 15.32 -10.06 -13.61
N LEU A 67 16.55 -9.57 -13.87
CA LEU A 67 17.05 -8.30 -13.33
C LEU A 67 16.34 -7.08 -13.93
N GLU A 68 16.02 -7.11 -15.22
CA GLU A 68 15.21 -6.09 -15.89
C GLU A 68 13.78 -6.10 -15.35
N TRP A 69 13.22 -7.28 -15.11
CA TRP A 69 11.94 -7.47 -14.45
C TRP A 69 11.90 -6.95 -13.02
N GLU A 70 12.92 -7.25 -12.23
CA GLU A 70 13.07 -6.72 -10.87
C GLU A 70 13.13 -5.18 -10.91
N LYS A 71 13.92 -4.61 -11.83
CA LYS A 71 13.96 -3.16 -12.06
C LYS A 71 12.61 -2.60 -12.51
N ASN A 72 11.90 -3.29 -13.40
CA ASN A 72 10.61 -2.86 -13.93
C ASN A 72 9.47 -3.01 -12.90
N LEU A 73 9.55 -3.96 -11.98
CA LEU A 73 8.63 -4.09 -10.84
C LEU A 73 8.88 -3.01 -9.78
N ILE A 74 10.14 -2.62 -9.60
CA ILE A 74 10.51 -1.48 -8.75
C ILE A 74 10.14 -0.14 -9.44
N SER A 75 10.16 -0.10 -10.77
CA SER A 75 9.76 1.05 -11.58
C SER A 75 8.30 1.00 -12.05
N PHE A 76 7.51 0.01 -11.62
CA PHE A 76 6.08 0.24 -11.42
C PHE A 76 6.03 1.23 -10.26
N GLU A 77 6.29 2.51 -10.58
CA GLU A 77 5.53 3.57 -9.96
C GLU A 77 4.10 3.06 -10.01
N SER A 78 3.59 2.71 -8.83
CA SER A 78 2.20 2.35 -8.59
C SER A 78 1.40 3.20 -9.54
N SER A 79 0.72 2.58 -10.52
CA SER A 79 -0.25 3.32 -11.31
C SER A 79 -1.12 4.01 -10.28
N ASP A 80 -0.98 5.34 -10.23
CA ASP A 80 -1.31 6.13 -9.06
C ASP A 80 -2.84 6.09 -9.00
N SER A 81 -3.36 5.05 -8.32
CA SER A 81 -4.76 4.64 -8.43
C SER A 81 -5.52 5.53 -7.48
N HIS A 82 -5.77 6.73 -7.98
CA HIS A 82 -6.44 7.76 -7.24
C HIS A 82 -7.92 7.46 -7.17
N VAL A 83 -8.47 7.49 -5.96
CA VAL A 83 -9.91 7.36 -5.75
C VAL A 83 -10.48 8.72 -5.38
N ILE A 84 -11.43 9.20 -6.17
CA ILE A 84 -12.19 10.41 -5.88
C ILE A 84 -13.64 10.01 -5.68
N ALA A 85 -14.18 10.31 -4.51
CA ALA A 85 -15.60 10.11 -4.20
C ALA A 85 -16.20 11.37 -3.59
N SER A 86 -17.50 11.57 -3.76
CA SER A 86 -18.21 12.65 -3.10
C SER A 86 -18.48 12.30 -1.64
N ASN A 87 -19.10 11.16 -1.39
CA ASN A 87 -19.43 10.65 -0.06
C ASN A 87 -19.25 9.13 -0.03
N ILE A 88 -18.89 8.59 1.14
CA ILE A 88 -18.85 7.14 1.35
C ILE A 88 -19.54 6.77 2.66
N VAL A 89 -20.24 5.64 2.65
CA VAL A 89 -20.95 5.12 3.80
C VAL A 89 -20.78 3.60 3.80
N ASN A 90 -20.35 3.02 4.92
CA ASN A 90 -20.19 1.58 5.08
C ASN A 90 -19.39 0.92 3.94
N THR A 91 -18.30 1.57 3.57
CA THR A 91 -17.48 1.23 2.41
C THR A 91 -16.01 1.14 2.81
N ASP A 92 -15.30 0.18 2.23
CA ASP A 92 -13.85 0.05 2.32
C ASP A 92 -13.21 0.46 0.99
N ILE A 93 -12.33 1.47 1.05
CA ILE A 93 -11.56 1.96 -0.10
C ILE A 93 -10.12 1.51 0.07
N VAL A 94 -9.55 0.93 -0.99
CA VAL A 94 -8.10 0.64 -1.08
C VAL A 94 -7.57 1.26 -2.37
N ALA A 95 -6.57 2.14 -2.23
CA ALA A 95 -5.93 2.86 -3.32
C ALA A 95 -4.40 2.77 -3.16
N ALA A 96 -3.68 2.54 -4.25
CA ALA A 96 -2.22 2.62 -4.25
C ALA A 96 -1.75 4.10 -4.20
N GLY A 97 -2.53 5.00 -4.78
CA GLY A 97 -2.28 6.44 -4.77
C GLY A 97 -3.08 7.19 -3.71
N ASP A 98 -3.48 8.40 -4.07
CA ASP A 98 -4.28 9.29 -3.22
C ASP A 98 -5.77 8.92 -3.13
N VAL A 99 -6.38 9.22 -1.99
CA VAL A 99 -7.85 9.18 -1.82
C VAL A 99 -8.38 10.56 -1.48
N LYS A 100 -9.36 11.04 -2.25
CA LYS A 100 -9.99 12.35 -2.05
C LYS A 100 -11.51 12.23 -1.91
N ILE A 101 -12.03 12.69 -0.78
CA ILE A 101 -13.45 12.77 -0.50
C ILE A 101 -13.87 14.25 -0.52
N THR A 102 -14.64 14.62 -1.54
CA THR A 102 -14.93 16.04 -1.85
C THR A 102 -16.25 16.55 -1.28
N GLY A 103 -17.18 15.65 -0.91
CA GLY A 103 -18.52 15.99 -0.45
C GLY A 103 -18.65 16.07 1.07
N GLY A 104 -19.84 15.71 1.57
CA GLY A 104 -20.26 15.78 2.96
C GLY A 104 -19.50 14.85 3.92
N GLY A 105 -18.83 13.81 3.43
CA GLY A 105 -17.85 13.05 4.21
C GLY A 105 -17.95 11.52 4.13
N CYS A 106 -17.44 10.87 5.17
CA CYS A 106 -17.30 9.42 5.31
C CYS A 106 -17.93 8.94 6.61
N TYR A 107 -18.71 7.86 6.52
CA TYR A 107 -19.44 7.30 7.67
C TYR A 107 -19.23 5.80 7.77
N ASN A 108 -18.75 5.33 8.92
CA ASN A 108 -18.47 3.91 9.18
C ASN A 108 -17.65 3.24 8.06
N SER A 109 -16.55 3.89 7.67
CA SER A 109 -15.78 3.52 6.47
C SER A 109 -14.31 3.32 6.78
N ARG A 110 -13.66 2.44 6.02
CA ARG A 110 -12.19 2.28 6.03
C ARG A 110 -11.60 2.87 4.77
N ILE A 111 -10.56 3.68 4.91
CA ILE A 111 -9.79 4.21 3.78
C ILE A 111 -8.35 3.74 3.94
N GLN A 112 -7.81 3.05 2.95
CA GLN A 112 -6.41 2.69 2.86
C GLN A 112 -5.81 3.32 1.61
N ALA A 113 -4.82 4.19 1.79
CA ALA A 113 -4.13 4.89 0.70
C ALA A 113 -2.63 4.66 0.79
N GLY A 114 -2.00 4.37 -0.35
CA GLY A 114 -0.55 4.27 -0.45
C GLY A 114 0.15 5.63 -0.40
N ASN A 115 -0.57 6.73 -0.61
CA ASN A 115 -0.03 8.09 -0.53
C ASN A 115 -0.89 9.00 0.37
N LYS A 116 -1.54 10.05 -0.16
CA LYS A 116 -2.27 11.07 0.62
C LYS A 116 -3.76 10.74 0.78
N VAL A 117 -4.34 11.12 1.92
CA VAL A 117 -5.81 11.12 2.10
C VAL A 117 -6.32 12.53 2.38
N THR A 118 -7.34 12.96 1.64
CA THR A 118 -8.00 14.26 1.84
C THR A 118 -9.50 14.07 1.97
N VAL A 119 -10.06 14.41 3.13
CA VAL A 119 -11.49 14.39 3.40
C VAL A 119 -11.93 15.80 3.74
N ASN A 120 -12.53 16.51 2.78
CA ASN A 120 -12.98 17.89 2.99
C ASN A 120 -14.19 17.97 3.94
N GLY A 121 -14.96 16.89 4.00
CA GLY A 121 -16.15 16.77 4.84
C GLY A 121 -15.85 16.17 6.21
N VAL A 122 -16.85 15.47 6.73
CA VAL A 122 -16.81 14.87 8.05
C VAL A 122 -16.38 13.40 7.98
N PHE A 123 -15.44 12.95 8.79
CA PHE A 123 -15.06 11.55 8.92
C PHE A 123 -15.52 10.98 10.28
N ARG A 124 -16.59 10.17 10.28
CA ARG A 124 -17.24 9.63 11.49
C ARG A 124 -17.32 8.12 11.48
N GLY A 125 -16.66 7.49 12.46
CA GLY A 125 -16.69 6.04 12.60
C GLY A 125 -15.88 5.35 11.50
N GLY A 126 -14.95 4.51 11.92
CA GLY A 126 -14.03 3.81 11.02
C GLY A 126 -12.61 4.33 11.12
N GLU A 127 -11.84 4.12 10.05
CA GLU A 127 -10.38 4.20 10.10
C GLU A 127 -9.79 4.69 8.79
N ILE A 128 -8.85 5.64 8.89
CA ILE A 128 -8.01 6.06 7.76
C ILE A 128 -6.61 5.49 8.00
N GLN A 129 -6.05 4.85 6.99
CA GLN A 129 -4.65 4.42 6.93
C GLN A 129 -4.01 5.03 5.68
N ALA A 130 -3.02 5.90 5.87
CA ALA A 130 -2.30 6.55 4.78
C ALA A 130 -0.80 6.41 5.02
N LYS A 131 0.02 6.25 3.98
CA LYS A 131 1.48 6.37 4.18
C LYS A 131 1.93 7.82 4.22
N GLY A 132 1.27 8.68 3.45
CA GLY A 132 1.55 10.11 3.35
C GLY A 132 0.64 10.97 4.22
N ASP A 133 0.52 12.24 3.83
CA ASP A 133 -0.22 13.25 4.57
C ASP A 133 -1.73 12.95 4.63
N VAL A 134 -2.36 13.41 5.71
CA VAL A 134 -3.81 13.28 5.89
C VAL A 134 -4.41 14.65 6.22
N HIS A 135 -5.44 15.03 5.47
CA HIS A 135 -6.23 16.24 5.73
C HIS A 135 -7.69 15.88 5.95
N ILE A 136 -8.30 16.40 7.02
CA ILE A 136 -9.67 16.09 7.41
C ILE A 136 -10.37 17.38 7.85
N GLY A 137 -11.52 17.70 7.26
CA GLY A 137 -12.33 18.84 7.66
C GLY A 137 -12.87 18.66 9.08
N GLU A 138 -13.64 17.60 9.33
CA GLU A 138 -14.13 17.29 10.67
C GLU A 138 -13.87 15.82 11.05
N LEU A 139 -13.07 15.60 12.10
CA LEU A 139 -12.74 14.26 12.59
C LEU A 139 -13.57 13.89 13.81
N GLY A 140 -14.32 12.79 13.70
CA GLY A 140 -15.06 12.21 14.82
C GLY A 140 -16.44 12.84 15.03
N SER A 141 -17.06 12.51 16.16
CA SER A 141 -18.41 12.95 16.50
C SER A 141 -18.59 13.06 18.01
N LYS A 142 -19.51 13.93 18.44
CA LYS A 142 -19.95 13.99 19.85
C LYS A 142 -20.57 12.68 20.35
N GLY A 143 -21.06 11.83 19.45
CA GLY A 143 -21.82 10.61 19.75
C GLY A 143 -20.97 9.36 20.04
N GLY A 144 -19.64 9.47 20.10
CA GLY A 144 -18.79 8.38 20.60
C GLY A 144 -18.39 7.29 19.60
N GLY A 145 -18.64 7.45 18.30
CA GLY A 145 -18.01 6.59 17.30
C GLY A 145 -16.49 6.79 17.30
N THR A 146 -15.72 5.78 17.72
CA THR A 146 -14.26 5.87 17.72
C THR A 146 -13.77 5.97 16.28
N THR A 147 -13.05 7.05 16.01
CA THR A 147 -12.47 7.31 14.71
C THR A 147 -10.95 7.30 14.83
N LYS A 148 -10.30 6.54 13.94
CA LYS A 148 -8.85 6.38 13.97
C LYS A 148 -8.22 6.87 12.67
N VAL A 149 -7.08 7.55 12.80
CA VAL A 149 -6.24 7.94 11.67
C VAL A 149 -4.85 7.40 11.92
N LEU A 150 -4.32 6.62 10.98
CA LEU A 150 -2.99 6.03 11.05
C LEU A 150 -2.18 6.55 9.87
N THR A 151 -0.98 7.04 10.16
CA THR A 151 -0.10 7.57 9.13
C THR A 151 1.33 7.05 9.24
N GLY A 152 2.09 7.21 8.16
CA GLY A 152 3.54 6.99 8.15
C GLY A 152 4.31 7.96 9.06
N LEU A 153 5.60 7.68 9.26
CA LEU A 153 6.49 8.45 10.14
C LEU A 153 6.71 9.90 9.67
N GLU A 154 6.80 10.12 8.36
CA GLU A 154 7.10 11.43 7.77
C GLU A 154 5.84 12.26 7.46
N ALA A 155 4.66 11.68 7.67
CA ALA A 155 3.39 12.29 7.34
C ALA A 155 3.03 13.44 8.29
N THR A 156 2.25 14.38 7.76
CA THR A 156 1.59 15.43 8.53
C THR A 156 0.08 15.19 8.54
N VAL A 157 -0.51 15.17 9.72
CA VAL A 157 -1.96 15.10 9.89
C VAL A 157 -2.49 16.50 10.20
N THR A 158 -3.43 16.97 9.39
CA THR A 158 -4.11 18.25 9.55
C THR A 158 -5.60 18.03 9.69
N ILE A 159 -6.19 18.64 10.71
CA ILE A 159 -7.62 18.48 11.02
C ILE A 159 -8.20 19.86 11.34
N ASP A 160 -9.21 20.31 10.59
CA ASP A 160 -9.80 21.64 10.84
C ASP A 160 -10.62 21.63 12.13
N LEU A 161 -11.34 20.54 12.39
CA LEU A 161 -12.11 20.32 13.60
C LEU A 161 -12.02 18.86 14.09
N ALA A 162 -11.41 18.63 15.25
CA ALA A 162 -11.35 17.33 15.89
C ALA A 162 -12.34 17.26 17.07
N HIS A 163 -13.13 16.20 17.17
CA HIS A 163 -13.96 15.91 18.35
C HIS A 163 -13.20 15.02 19.34
N GLU A 164 -13.70 15.00 20.57
CA GLU A 164 -13.24 14.09 21.61
C GLU A 164 -13.33 12.61 21.18
N ASN A 165 -12.46 11.79 21.75
CA ASN A 165 -12.29 10.35 21.46
C ASN A 165 -11.81 10.01 20.04
N ALA A 166 -11.53 11.00 19.20
CA ALA A 166 -10.76 10.78 17.98
C ALA A 166 -9.31 10.41 18.34
N VAL A 167 -8.73 9.50 17.57
CA VAL A 167 -7.36 9.03 17.79
C VAL A 167 -6.56 9.16 16.50
N VAL A 168 -5.36 9.74 16.61
CA VAL A 168 -4.38 9.85 15.52
C VAL A 168 -3.12 9.09 15.93
N LEU A 169 -2.63 8.24 15.05
CA LEU A 169 -1.44 7.41 15.22
C LEU A 169 -0.43 7.78 14.13
N LEU A 170 0.63 8.49 14.50
CA LEU A 170 1.70 8.91 13.61
C LEU A 170 2.92 8.03 13.84
N GLY A 171 3.21 7.11 12.91
CA GLY A 171 4.40 6.25 13.00
C GLY A 171 4.49 5.43 14.30
N GLY A 172 3.35 5.10 14.92
CA GLY A 172 3.26 4.38 16.20
C GLY A 172 2.99 5.27 17.42
N TYR A 173 3.12 6.60 17.32
CA TYR A 173 2.77 7.52 18.40
C TYR A 173 1.29 7.91 18.35
N GLY A 174 0.57 7.61 19.42
CA GLY A 174 -0.86 7.91 19.53
C GLY A 174 -1.16 9.24 20.22
N TYR A 175 -2.03 10.04 19.62
CA TYR A 175 -2.66 11.20 20.22
C TYR A 175 -4.17 10.98 20.29
N CYS A 176 -4.74 11.10 21.47
CA CYS A 176 -6.19 11.02 21.70
C CYS A 176 -6.72 12.41 22.05
N PHE A 177 -7.73 12.86 21.32
CA PHE A 177 -8.39 14.12 21.60
C PHE A 177 -9.30 13.97 22.81
N LEU A 178 -9.00 14.67 23.90
CA LEU A 178 -9.81 14.65 25.14
C LEU A 178 -10.96 15.66 25.11
N ARG A 179 -10.91 16.61 24.18
CA ARG A 179 -11.90 17.67 23.99
C ARG A 179 -11.93 18.05 22.53
N LYS A 180 -12.93 18.86 22.18
CA LYS A 180 -13.05 19.43 20.84
C LYS A 180 -11.94 20.47 20.59
N GLU A 181 -11.27 20.36 19.46
CA GLU A 181 -10.14 21.21 19.07
C GLU A 181 -10.24 21.62 17.59
N ARG A 182 -9.68 22.78 17.26
CA ARG A 182 -9.65 23.37 15.91
C ARG A 182 -8.23 23.60 15.42
N ASN A 183 -8.08 23.61 14.10
CA ASN A 183 -6.83 23.89 13.39
C ASN A 183 -5.67 23.01 13.89
N VAL A 184 -5.96 21.72 14.03
CA VAL A 184 -5.00 20.76 14.58
C VAL A 184 -3.98 20.39 13.51
N ARG A 185 -2.71 20.40 13.89
CA ARG A 185 -1.61 19.86 13.11
C ARG A 185 -0.76 18.96 13.99
N LEU A 186 -0.59 17.73 13.55
CA LEU A 186 0.23 16.71 14.19
C LEU A 186 1.33 16.27 13.22
N LYS A 187 2.58 16.28 13.66
CA LYS A 187 3.74 15.84 12.88
C LYS A 187 4.82 15.30 13.82
N LEU A 188 5.62 14.35 13.39
CA LEU A 188 6.85 13.99 14.10
C LEU A 188 7.97 15.00 13.77
N ASP A 189 8.80 15.31 14.76
CA ASP A 189 10.03 16.07 14.53
C ASP A 189 11.21 15.18 14.11
N GLU A 190 12.35 15.79 13.81
CA GLU A 190 13.58 15.09 13.40
C GLU A 190 14.09 14.10 14.47
N THR A 191 13.65 14.26 15.72
CA THR A 191 13.99 13.36 16.83
C THR A 191 12.95 12.26 17.06
N GLY A 192 11.88 12.22 16.26
CA GLY A 192 10.79 11.26 16.37
C GLY A 192 9.75 11.60 17.44
N ASN A 193 9.78 12.79 18.04
CA ASN A 193 8.80 13.24 19.02
C ASN A 193 7.58 13.86 18.32
N LEU A 194 6.40 13.60 18.87
CA LEU A 194 5.14 14.15 18.35
C LEU A 194 5.03 15.65 18.67
N LYS A 195 5.06 16.48 17.61
CA LYS A 195 4.69 17.89 17.67
C LYS A 195 3.21 18.05 17.38
N TYR A 196 2.51 18.64 18.35
CA TYR A 196 1.10 18.96 18.29
C TYR A 196 0.90 20.48 18.31
N TYR A 197 0.04 20.96 17.43
CA TYR A 197 -0.47 22.32 17.42
C TYR A 197 -1.99 22.25 17.29
N GLY A 198 -2.73 22.92 18.17
CA GLY A 198 -4.18 22.98 18.09
C GLY A 198 -4.74 23.99 19.08
N THR A 199 -5.94 24.49 18.79
CA THR A 199 -6.64 25.44 19.65
C THR A 199 -7.93 24.83 20.18
N PRO A 200 -8.28 24.99 21.47
CA PRO A 200 -9.57 24.58 21.99
C PRO A 200 -10.72 25.23 21.20
N ALA A 201 -11.75 24.44 20.90
CA ALA A 201 -12.85 24.82 20.00
C ALA A 201 -14.08 25.41 20.69
#